data_AF-D7BEG5-F1
#
_entry.id   AF-D7BEG5-F1
#
_cell.length_a   1.000
_cell.length_b   1.000
_cell.length_c   1.000
_cell.angle_alpha   90.00
_cell.angle_beta   90.00
_cell.angle_gamma   90.00
#
_symmetry.space_group_name_H-M   'P 1'
#
loop_
_entity.id
_entity.type
_entity.pdbx_description
1 polymer ?
#
loop_
_entity_poly.entity_id
_entity_poly.type
_entity_poly.pdbx_seq_one_letter_code
_entity_poly.pdbx_strand_id
1 'polypeptide(L)'
;MNMSKTENTPKSPLEILTSPLRADEIEWKVQASKNGKTLIAPYIDSRAVMSRFDAAFGPFGWQNALKEVGNGEGMAWLCGIGVKDESGEWIWKWDGSGLSDIEPVKGGISGAMKRAATQWGVGRELYNYPKVYLTGEHKFIPLDVLKRLEGLPTAIAKGVRLPEVITLNPNGSDVRKVA
;
A
#
# COMPACT_ATOMS: atom_id res chain seq x y z
N MET A 1 -38.51 -22.43 2.64
CA MET A 1 -37.56 -21.70 1.77
C MET A 1 -36.59 -20.98 2.71
N ASN A 2 -35.48 -21.63 3.06
CA ASN A 2 -34.53 -21.10 4.03
C ASN A 2 -33.61 -20.10 3.32
N MET A 3 -33.85 -18.81 3.52
CA MET A 3 -32.87 -17.78 3.19
C MET A 3 -31.71 -17.92 4.17
N SER A 4 -30.54 -18.30 3.66
CA SER A 4 -29.29 -18.35 4.40
C SER A 4 -28.99 -16.95 4.95
N LYS A 5 -29.09 -16.78 6.26
CA LYS A 5 -28.44 -15.67 6.96
C LYS A 5 -26.94 -15.87 6.75
N THR A 6 -26.31 -15.00 5.98
CA THR A 6 -24.85 -14.84 6.05
C THR A 6 -24.51 -14.47 7.49
N GLU A 7 -23.93 -15.39 8.23
CA GLU A 7 -23.42 -15.14 9.58
C GLU A 7 -22.35 -14.05 9.48
N ASN A 8 -22.66 -12.88 10.05
CA ASN A 8 -21.73 -11.76 10.16
C ASN A 8 -20.81 -12.03 11.36
N THR A 9 -19.89 -12.98 11.21
CA THR A 9 -18.85 -13.21 12.22
C THR A 9 -17.94 -11.98 12.26
N PRO A 10 -17.75 -11.34 13.42
CA PRO A 10 -16.85 -10.19 13.53
C PRO A 10 -15.44 -10.64 13.16
N LYS A 11 -14.83 -9.94 12.20
CA LYS A 11 -13.44 -10.20 11.81
C LYS A 11 -12.50 -9.86 12.98
N SER A 12 -11.52 -10.71 13.22
CA SER A 12 -10.44 -10.42 14.14
C SER A 12 -9.61 -9.21 13.67
N PRO A 13 -8.91 -8.51 14.58
CA PRO A 13 -8.03 -7.40 14.21
C PRO A 13 -7.02 -7.78 13.12
N LEU A 14 -6.43 -8.98 13.22
CA LEU A 14 -5.47 -9.46 12.22
C LEU A 14 -6.10 -9.64 10.84
N GLU A 15 -7.31 -10.22 10.77
CA GLU A 15 -8.05 -10.35 9.50
C GLU A 15 -8.40 -8.99 8.89
N ILE A 16 -8.67 -7.98 9.71
CA ILE A 16 -8.92 -6.61 9.23
C ILE A 16 -7.64 -6.03 8.62
N LEU A 17 -6.53 -6.04 9.37
CA LEU A 17 -5.25 -5.47 8.90
C LEU A 17 -4.75 -6.15 7.62
N THR A 18 -4.89 -7.48 7.53
CA THR A 18 -4.38 -8.31 6.43
C THR A 18 -5.37 -8.52 5.30
N SER A 19 -6.61 -8.03 5.42
CA SER A 19 -7.61 -8.14 4.35
C SER A 19 -7.09 -7.52 3.04
N PRO A 20 -7.49 -8.04 1.86
CA PRO A 20 -7.12 -7.42 0.59
C PRO A 20 -7.44 -5.92 0.56
N LEU A 21 -6.56 -5.13 -0.03
CA LEU A 21 -6.76 -3.70 -0.22
C LEU A 21 -7.89 -3.46 -1.21
N ARG A 22 -8.70 -2.45 -0.93
CA ARG A 22 -9.69 -1.93 -1.87
C ARG A 22 -9.03 -0.99 -2.86
N ALA A 23 -9.69 -0.77 -4.00
CA ALA A 23 -9.21 0.15 -5.02
C ALA A 23 -9.02 1.59 -4.51
N ASP A 24 -9.87 2.04 -3.59
CA ASP A 24 -9.79 3.37 -2.97
C ASP A 24 -8.76 3.46 -1.83
N GLU A 25 -8.15 2.35 -1.42
CA GLU A 25 -6.99 2.34 -0.51
C GLU A 25 -5.66 2.36 -1.26
N ILE A 26 -5.67 2.17 -2.58
CA ILE A 26 -4.49 2.08 -3.42
C ILE A 26 -4.39 3.31 -4.30
N GLU A 27 -3.24 3.97 -4.20
CA GLU A 27 -2.81 5.00 -5.13
C GLU A 27 -1.68 4.47 -6.02
N TRP A 28 -1.44 5.14 -7.14
CA TRP A 28 -0.38 4.79 -8.08
C TRP A 28 0.57 5.97 -8.27
N LYS A 29 1.88 5.70 -8.26
CA LYS A 29 2.91 6.71 -8.51
C LYS A 29 3.87 6.29 -9.60
N VAL A 30 4.43 7.28 -10.29
CA VAL A 30 5.60 7.08 -11.15
C VAL A 30 6.79 6.74 -10.26
N GLN A 31 7.42 5.59 -10.52
CA GLN A 31 8.62 5.14 -9.82
C GLN A 31 9.89 5.51 -10.59
N ALA A 32 9.86 5.33 -11.92
CA ALA A 32 10.97 5.70 -12.80
C ALA A 32 10.47 5.91 -14.23
N SER A 33 11.07 6.85 -14.94
CA SER A 33 10.88 7.03 -16.39
C SER A 33 12.24 6.96 -17.06
N LYS A 34 12.44 5.97 -17.94
CA LYS A 34 13.72 5.73 -18.62
C LYS A 34 13.52 4.92 -19.89
N ASN A 35 14.30 5.23 -20.92
CA ASN A 35 14.35 4.49 -22.19
C ASN A 35 12.97 4.37 -22.86
N GLY A 36 12.18 5.45 -22.87
CA GLY A 36 10.87 5.44 -23.52
C GLY A 36 9.82 4.63 -22.78
N LYS A 37 10.02 4.32 -21.49
CA LYS A 37 9.08 3.61 -20.63
C LYS A 37 8.96 4.28 -19.27
N THR A 38 7.77 4.24 -18.69
CA THR A 38 7.51 4.67 -17.32
C THR A 38 7.06 3.50 -16.47
N LEU A 39 7.84 3.17 -15.43
CA LEU A 39 7.46 2.23 -14.39
C LEU A 39 6.58 2.94 -13.36
N ILE A 40 5.40 2.39 -13.09
CA ILE A 40 4.52 2.85 -12.02
C ILE A 40 4.35 1.76 -10.96
N ALA A 41 4.15 2.17 -9.72
CA ALA A 41 4.00 1.27 -8.58
C ALA A 41 2.78 1.65 -7.73
N PRO A 42 2.02 0.65 -7.25
CA PRO A 42 0.94 0.88 -6.31
C PRO A 42 1.50 1.15 -4.92
N TYR A 43 0.82 1.99 -4.15
CA TYR A 43 1.13 2.26 -2.76
C TYR A 43 -0.15 2.62 -2.00
N ILE A 44 -0.17 2.39 -0.69
CA ILE A 44 -1.15 3.00 0.19
C ILE A 44 -0.61 4.30 0.76
N ASP A 45 -1.48 5.22 1.19
CA ASP A 45 -1.09 6.37 1.99
C ASP A 45 -1.14 6.05 3.50
N SER A 46 -0.82 7.04 4.33
CA SER A 46 -0.92 6.87 5.79
C SER A 46 -2.37 6.82 6.31
N ARG A 47 -3.35 7.31 5.54
CA ARG A 47 -4.77 7.35 5.94
C ARG A 47 -5.37 5.96 5.84
N ALA A 48 -5.05 5.21 4.80
CA ALA A 48 -5.39 3.79 4.67
C ALA A 48 -4.84 2.97 5.84
N VAL A 49 -3.61 3.27 6.31
CA VAL A 49 -3.07 2.66 7.54
C VAL A 49 -3.94 3.03 8.74
N MET A 50 -4.16 4.32 9.00
CA MET A 50 -4.97 4.79 10.13
C MET A 50 -6.36 4.15 10.14
N SER A 51 -7.07 4.18 9.01
CA SER A 51 -8.41 3.61 8.89
C SER A 51 -8.45 2.11 9.18
N ARG A 52 -7.42 1.35 8.77
CA ARG A 52 -7.35 -0.09 9.06
C ARG A 52 -7.07 -0.38 10.53
N PHE A 53 -6.18 0.40 11.16
CA PHE A 53 -5.92 0.26 12.59
C PHE A 53 -7.12 0.70 13.44
N ASP A 54 -7.81 1.78 13.06
CA ASP A 54 -9.06 2.21 13.69
C ASP A 54 -10.15 1.14 13.56
N ALA A 55 -10.29 0.52 12.39
CA ALA A 55 -11.25 -0.57 12.19
C ALA A 55 -10.88 -1.81 13.02
N ALA A 56 -9.59 -2.10 13.18
CA ALA A 56 -9.10 -3.29 13.87
C ALA A 56 -9.12 -3.17 15.41
N PHE A 57 -8.79 -2.00 15.95
CA PHE A 57 -8.58 -1.81 17.39
C PHE A 57 -9.38 -0.65 18.00
N GLY A 58 -10.09 0.13 17.18
CA GLY A 58 -10.66 1.42 17.58
C GLY A 58 -9.59 2.50 17.77
N PRO A 59 -9.99 3.78 17.80
CA PRO A 59 -9.06 4.91 17.85
C PRO A 59 -8.19 4.97 19.11
N PHE A 60 -8.56 4.24 20.17
CA PHE A 60 -7.82 4.17 21.44
C PHE A 60 -7.05 2.85 21.63
N GLY A 61 -7.24 1.87 20.74
CA GLY A 61 -6.61 0.54 20.84
C GLY A 61 -5.26 0.44 20.14
N TRP A 62 -4.84 1.50 19.45
CA TRP A 62 -3.54 1.59 18.80
C TRP A 62 -2.93 2.99 18.97
N GLN A 63 -1.63 3.11 18.70
CA GLN A 63 -0.91 4.38 18.69
C GLN A 63 0.29 4.30 17.75
N ASN A 64 0.84 5.45 17.38
CA ASN A 64 2.13 5.54 16.71
C ASN A 64 3.09 6.50 17.40
N ALA A 65 4.38 6.23 17.26
CA ALA A 65 5.46 7.08 17.73
C ALA A 65 6.44 7.35 16.58
N LEU A 66 6.96 8.57 16.52
CA LEU A 66 7.94 8.98 15.53
C LEU A 66 9.26 9.32 16.22
N LYS A 67 10.37 8.88 15.63
CA LYS A 67 11.72 9.22 16.07
C LYS A 67 12.54 9.63 14.86
N GLU A 68 13.16 10.79 14.94
CA GLU A 68 14.20 11.17 13.99
C GLU A 68 15.48 10.41 14.33
N VAL A 69 16.16 9.89 13.31
CA VAL A 69 17.45 9.20 13.44
C VAL A 69 18.42 9.73 12.39
N GLY A 70 19.63 10.07 12.83
CA GLY A 70 20.71 10.49 11.94
C GLY A 70 22.07 10.29 12.59
N ASN A 71 23.07 9.92 11.78
CA ASN A 71 24.43 9.62 12.23
C ASN A 71 25.52 10.26 11.35
N GLY A 72 25.28 11.47 10.83
CA GLY A 72 26.24 12.18 9.98
C GLY A 72 26.31 11.67 8.53
N GLU A 73 25.86 10.45 8.25
CA GLU A 73 25.75 9.87 6.90
C GLU A 73 24.37 10.09 6.25
N GLY A 74 23.41 10.60 7.01
CA GLY A 74 22.06 10.91 6.53
C GLY A 74 21.06 11.11 7.66
N MET A 75 19.84 11.50 7.27
CA MET A 75 18.68 11.63 8.15
C MET A 75 17.57 10.68 7.70
N ALA A 76 16.90 10.05 8.66
CA ALA A 76 15.76 9.18 8.43
C ALA A 76 14.75 9.30 9.59
N TRP A 77 13.55 8.78 9.35
CA TRP A 77 12.50 8.69 10.34
C TRP A 77 12.23 7.23 10.67
N LEU A 78 12.14 6.91 11.97
CA LEU A 78 11.55 5.68 12.46
C LEU A 78 10.11 5.94 12.88
N CYS A 79 9.23 5.00 12.55
CA CYS A 79 7.88 4.96 13.07
C CYS A 79 7.66 3.64 13.80
N GLY A 80 7.17 3.73 15.03
CA GLY A 80 6.65 2.60 15.78
C GLY A 80 5.13 2.62 15.71
N ILE A 81 4.51 1.50 15.39
CA ILE A 81 3.06 1.30 15.59
C ILE A 81 2.88 0.32 16.72
N GLY A 82 2.17 0.77 17.75
CA GLY A 82 1.84 0.02 18.96
C GLY A 82 0.36 -0.37 18.99
N VAL A 83 0.07 -1.62 19.34
CA VAL A 83 -1.30 -2.09 19.63
C VAL A 83 -1.34 -2.70 21.03
N LYS A 84 -2.46 -2.59 21.73
CA LYS A 84 -2.63 -3.30 23.00
C LYS A 84 -2.96 -4.77 22.74
N ASP A 85 -2.27 -5.67 23.43
CA ASP A 85 -2.69 -7.06 23.49
C ASP A 85 -3.85 -7.26 24.49
N GLU A 86 -4.31 -8.50 24.63
CA GLU A 86 -5.40 -8.87 25.54
C GLU A 86 -5.07 -8.64 27.02
N SER A 87 -3.78 -8.56 27.38
CA SER A 87 -3.32 -8.24 28.73
C SER A 87 -3.23 -6.74 29.00
N GLY A 88 -3.38 -5.91 27.96
CA GLY A 88 -3.27 -4.45 28.02
C GLY A 88 -1.86 -3.92 27.79
N GLU A 89 -0.90 -4.80 27.48
CA GLU A 89 0.48 -4.45 27.18
C GLU A 89 0.65 -3.95 25.75
N TRP A 90 1.56 -2.99 25.56
CA TRP A 90 1.81 -2.40 24.25
C TRP A 90 2.83 -3.22 23.46
N ILE A 91 2.35 -3.82 22.36
CA ILE A 91 3.21 -4.52 21.40
C ILE A 91 3.57 -3.57 20.28
N TRP A 92 4.86 -3.29 20.11
CA TRP A 92 5.37 -2.34 19.12
C TRP A 92 6.06 -3.04 17.95
N LYS A 93 5.85 -2.52 16.74
CA LYS A 93 6.67 -2.83 15.57
C LYS A 93 7.20 -1.54 14.96
N TRP A 94 8.50 -1.53 14.66
CA TRP A 94 9.24 -0.34 14.23
C TRP A 94 9.87 -0.56 12.87
N ASP A 95 9.72 0.43 11.98
CA ASP A 95 10.45 0.49 10.70
C ASP A 95 10.83 1.94 10.40
N GLY A 96 11.65 2.15 9.37
CA GLY A 96 12.15 3.46 9.00
C GLY A 96 12.07 3.78 7.53
N SER A 97 12.12 5.07 7.20
CA SER A 97 12.27 5.57 5.84
C SER A 97 13.20 6.76 5.82
N GLY A 98 14.05 6.83 4.80
CA GLY A 98 14.81 8.03 4.48
C GLY A 98 13.89 9.17 4.04
N LEU A 99 14.48 10.35 3.90
CA LEU A 99 13.82 11.54 3.36
C LEU A 99 13.38 11.31 1.91
N SER A 100 12.27 11.94 1.51
CA SER A 100 11.83 11.95 0.10
C SER A 100 12.40 13.13 -0.67
N ASP A 101 12.43 13.05 -2.00
CA ASP A 101 12.98 14.11 -2.86
C ASP A 101 12.07 15.36 -2.95
N ILE A 102 10.75 15.21 -2.75
CA ILE A 102 9.77 16.28 -2.95
C ILE A 102 9.41 16.98 -1.64
N GLU A 103 9.01 16.21 -0.62
CA GLU A 103 8.71 16.72 0.73
C GLU A 103 9.50 15.89 1.75
N PRO A 104 10.78 16.22 2.00
CA PRO A 104 11.73 15.37 2.72
C PRO A 104 11.18 14.79 4.02
N VAL A 105 10.71 15.66 4.92
CA VAL A 105 10.21 15.29 6.25
C VAL A 105 8.90 14.52 6.17
N LYS A 106 7.89 15.04 5.47
CA LYS A 106 6.57 14.39 5.38
C LYS A 106 6.65 13.03 4.69
N GLY A 107 7.44 12.94 3.63
CA GLY A 107 7.69 11.70 2.90
C GLY A 107 8.41 10.66 3.76
N GLY A 108 9.40 11.07 4.55
CA GLY A 108 10.08 10.20 5.52
C GLY A 108 9.13 9.66 6.59
N ILE A 109 8.34 10.53 7.22
CA ILE A 109 7.36 10.15 8.24
C ILE A 109 6.31 9.18 7.67
N SER A 110 5.69 9.51 6.53
CA SER A 110 4.68 8.64 5.91
C SER A 110 5.29 7.32 5.44
N GLY A 111 6.50 7.35 4.87
CA GLY A 111 7.24 6.17 4.47
C GLY A 111 7.49 5.23 5.65
N ALA A 112 7.97 5.76 6.78
CA ALA A 112 8.25 5.00 7.98
C ALA A 112 6.98 4.36 8.56
N MET A 113 5.88 5.11 8.65
CA MET A 113 4.59 4.60 9.13
C MET A 113 4.07 3.46 8.28
N LYS A 114 4.11 3.60 6.95
CA LYS A 114 3.65 2.55 6.03
C LYS A 114 4.47 1.28 6.14
N ARG A 115 5.80 1.42 6.28
CA ARG A 115 6.70 0.27 6.47
C ARG A 115 6.49 -0.42 7.82
N ALA A 116 6.28 0.34 8.88
CA ALA A 116 5.91 -0.22 10.18
C ALA A 116 4.57 -0.97 10.10
N ALA A 117 3.59 -0.44 9.38
CA ALA A 117 2.30 -1.09 9.13
C ALA A 117 2.44 -2.41 8.33
N THR A 118 3.38 -2.48 7.38
CA THR A 118 3.70 -3.74 6.67
C THR A 118 4.11 -4.85 7.64
N GLN A 119 4.79 -4.54 8.74
CA GLN A 119 5.15 -5.56 9.75
C GLN A 119 3.92 -6.10 10.50
N TRP A 120 2.82 -5.35 10.54
CA TRP A 120 1.51 -5.78 11.04
C TRP A 120 0.65 -6.49 9.99
N GLY A 121 1.08 -6.53 8.73
CA GLY A 121 0.37 -7.20 7.64
C GLY A 121 -0.30 -6.27 6.64
N VAL A 122 -0.43 -4.98 6.98
CA VAL A 122 -1.11 -3.99 6.13
C VAL A 122 -0.33 -3.81 4.82
N GLY A 123 -1.01 -3.99 3.69
CA GLY A 123 -0.45 -3.74 2.37
C GLY A 123 0.70 -4.65 1.92
N ARG A 124 0.96 -5.78 2.61
CA ARG A 124 1.97 -6.76 2.17
C ARG A 124 1.73 -7.28 0.76
N GLU A 125 0.46 -7.38 0.36
CA GLU A 125 0.10 -7.81 -0.99
C GLU A 125 0.63 -6.89 -2.09
N LEU A 126 0.91 -5.61 -1.82
CA LEU A 126 1.46 -4.67 -2.80
C LEU A 126 2.79 -5.15 -3.40
N TYR A 127 3.57 -5.94 -2.66
CA TYR A 127 4.81 -6.54 -3.16
C TYR A 127 4.57 -7.66 -4.18
N ASN A 128 3.36 -8.20 -4.24
CA ASN A 128 2.94 -9.22 -5.20
C ASN A 128 2.20 -8.61 -6.41
N TYR A 129 2.04 -7.29 -6.48
CA TYR A 129 1.41 -6.65 -7.63
C TYR A 129 2.31 -6.78 -8.87
N PRO A 130 1.70 -6.87 -10.07
CA PRO A 130 2.44 -6.85 -11.31
C PRO A 130 3.27 -5.56 -11.44
N LYS A 131 4.45 -5.67 -12.04
CA LYS A 131 5.18 -4.48 -12.50
C LYS A 131 4.42 -3.87 -13.67
N VAL A 132 4.01 -2.61 -13.54
CA VAL A 132 3.25 -1.93 -14.59
C VAL A 132 4.15 -0.94 -15.32
N TYR A 133 4.34 -1.16 -16.62
CA TYR A 133 5.07 -0.26 -17.51
C TYR A 133 4.10 0.47 -18.44
N LEU A 134 4.31 1.76 -18.61
CA LEU A 134 3.66 2.59 -19.61
C LEU A 134 4.62 2.83 -20.76
N THR A 135 4.11 2.79 -21.99
CA THR A 135 4.89 3.21 -23.17
C THR A 135 5.01 4.73 -23.20
N GLY A 136 6.21 5.22 -23.50
CA GLY A 136 6.58 6.63 -23.40
C GLY A 136 7.12 7.01 -22.01
N GLU A 137 7.65 8.23 -21.91
CA GLU A 137 8.13 8.82 -20.66
C GLU A 137 7.12 9.83 -20.15
N HIS A 138 6.55 9.55 -18.98
CA HIS A 138 5.47 10.32 -18.39
C HIS A 138 5.88 10.87 -17.03
N LYS A 139 5.52 12.13 -16.78
CA LYS A 139 5.63 12.76 -15.46
C LYS A 139 4.42 12.43 -14.56
N PHE A 140 3.27 12.18 -15.18
CA PHE A 140 2.01 11.86 -14.51
C PHE A 140 1.39 10.62 -15.13
N ILE A 141 0.61 9.87 -14.35
CA ILE A 141 -0.07 8.66 -14.83
C ILE A 141 -1.34 9.09 -15.59
N PRO A 142 -1.53 8.68 -16.86
CA PRO A 142 -2.76 8.98 -17.60
C PRO A 142 -4.01 8.42 -16.90
N LEU A 143 -5.12 9.15 -16.97
CA LEU A 143 -6.37 8.76 -16.29
C LEU A 143 -6.89 7.39 -16.76
N ASP A 144 -6.80 7.10 -18.07
CA ASP A 144 -7.28 5.82 -18.60
C ASP A 144 -6.44 4.63 -18.13
N VAL A 145 -5.15 4.86 -17.85
CA VAL A 145 -4.30 3.88 -17.17
C VAL A 145 -4.79 3.64 -15.76
N LEU A 146 -5.10 4.70 -14.99
CA LEU A 146 -5.63 4.54 -13.63
C LEU A 146 -6.93 3.74 -13.62
N LYS A 147 -7.89 4.08 -14.50
CA LYS A 147 -9.16 3.34 -14.65
C LYS A 147 -8.92 1.86 -14.98
N ARG A 148 -7.95 1.56 -15.84
CA ARG A 148 -7.58 0.18 -16.19
C ARG A 148 -7.06 -0.63 -14.99
N LEU A 149 -6.45 0.04 -14.02
CA LEU A 149 -5.84 -0.59 -12.84
C LEU A 149 -6.82 -0.75 -11.67
N GLU A 150 -7.97 -0.06 -11.65
CA GLU A 150 -8.99 -0.14 -10.59
C GLU A 150 -9.51 -1.57 -10.34
N GLY A 151 -9.48 -2.43 -11.37
CA GLY A 151 -9.90 -3.84 -11.26
C GLY A 151 -8.86 -4.76 -10.61
N LEU A 152 -7.59 -4.36 -10.52
CA LEU A 152 -6.51 -5.23 -10.02
C LEU A 152 -6.70 -5.66 -8.58
N PRO A 153 -7.07 -4.79 -7.62
CA PRO A 153 -7.23 -5.19 -6.24
C PRO A 153 -8.34 -6.24 -6.07
N THR A 154 -9.44 -6.10 -6.82
CA THR A 154 -10.52 -7.09 -6.84
C THR A 154 -10.07 -8.43 -7.42
N ALA A 155 -9.24 -8.42 -8.46
CA ALA A 155 -8.68 -9.65 -9.04
C ALA A 155 -7.75 -10.37 -8.04
N ILE A 156 -6.90 -9.62 -7.34
CA ILE A 156 -5.99 -10.17 -6.32
C ILE A 156 -6.77 -10.73 -5.13
N ALA A 157 -7.79 -10.01 -4.65
CA ALA A 157 -8.68 -10.48 -3.59
C ALA A 157 -9.39 -11.81 -3.94
N LYS A 158 -9.65 -12.05 -5.22
CA LYS A 158 -10.24 -13.30 -5.74
C LYS A 158 -9.22 -14.41 -6.00
N GLY A 159 -7.94 -14.19 -5.74
CA GLY A 159 -6.88 -15.16 -6.01
C GLY A 159 -6.59 -15.37 -7.50
N VAL A 160 -6.98 -14.41 -8.36
CA VAL A 160 -6.70 -14.50 -9.79
C VAL A 160 -5.20 -14.42 -10.03
N ARG A 161 -4.65 -15.38 -10.76
CA ARG A 161 -3.25 -15.36 -11.17
C ARG A 161 -3.03 -14.23 -12.17
N LEU A 162 -2.33 -13.18 -11.74
CA LEU A 162 -1.94 -12.06 -12.58
C LEU A 162 -0.60 -12.35 -13.30
N PRO A 163 -0.36 -11.71 -14.46
CA PRO A 163 0.97 -11.73 -15.07
C PRO A 163 1.98 -11.02 -14.16
N GLU A 164 3.27 -11.36 -14.25
CA GLU A 164 4.33 -10.65 -13.50
C GLU A 164 4.50 -9.20 -13.96
N VAL A 165 4.20 -8.94 -15.24
CA VAL A 165 4.39 -7.65 -15.90
C VAL A 165 3.16 -7.31 -16.73
N ILE A 166 2.68 -6.07 -16.58
CA ILE A 166 1.65 -5.46 -17.43
C ILE A 166 2.31 -4.31 -18.18
N THR A 167 2.13 -4.26 -19.51
CA THR A 167 2.58 -3.12 -20.31
C THR A 167 1.37 -2.45 -20.96
N LEU A 168 1.17 -1.17 -20.68
CA LEU A 168 0.03 -0.39 -21.16
C LEU A 168 0.47 0.75 -22.07
N ASN A 169 -0.37 1.08 -23.03
CA ASN A 169 -0.32 2.35 -23.74
C ASN A 169 -0.89 3.48 -22.87
N PRO A 170 -0.61 4.77 -23.18
CA PRO A 170 -1.16 5.90 -22.42
C PRO A 170 -2.70 5.97 -22.40
N ASN A 171 -3.36 5.33 -23.36
CA ASN A 171 -4.82 5.20 -23.43
C ASN A 171 -5.37 4.01 -22.61
N GLY A 172 -4.55 3.35 -21.78
CA GLY A 172 -4.94 2.22 -20.94
C GLY A 172 -5.07 0.87 -21.66
N SER A 173 -4.84 0.79 -22.98
CA SER A 173 -4.88 -0.47 -23.71
C SER A 173 -3.61 -1.31 -23.49
N ASP A 174 -3.75 -2.63 -23.51
CA ASP A 174 -2.60 -3.53 -23.44
C ASP A 174 -1.71 -3.39 -24.69
N VAL A 175 -0.39 -3.35 -24.49
CA VAL A 175 0.55 -3.45 -25.60
C VAL A 175 0.51 -4.88 -26.11
N ARG A 176 -0.05 -5.09 -27.30
CA ARG A 176 0.01 -6.38 -27.98
C ARG A 176 1.48 -6.77 -28.15
N LYS A 177 1.87 -7.94 -27.62
CA LYS A 177 3.12 -8.57 -28.07
C LYS A 177 2.92 -8.86 -29.55
N VAL A 178 3.70 -8.20 -30.41
CA VAL A 178 3.82 -8.64 -31.80
C VAL A 178 4.38 -10.06 -31.71
N ALA A 179 3.60 -11.02 -32.19
CA ALA A 179 4.00 -12.42 -32.26
C ALA A 179 5.15 -12.59 -33.25
#